data_AF-A0A841AYH1-F1
#
_entry.id   AF-A0A841AYH1-F1
#
_cell.length_a   1.000
_cell.length_b   1.000
_cell.length_c   1.000
_cell.angle_alpha   90.00
_cell.angle_beta   90.00
_cell.angle_gamma   90.00
#
_symmetry.space_group_name_H-M   'P 1'
#
loop_
_entity.id
_entity.type
_entity.pdbx_description
1 polymer ?
#
loop_
_entity_poly.entity_id
_entity_poly.type
_entity_poly.pdbx_seq_one_letter_code
_entity_poly.pdbx_strand_id
1 'polypeptide(L)'
;MDDPFEAERGEQVRRTMMRLLAATGGAAGDFAGEVLAGRRQPHELLAHGPVLDEFVQDARELWRVIDAVPAEQRQRLTADAWAGLEQQVGELAEMDVDAAVAELRELATPAPTRHRDLPDDDGDDDWAERTYLEPL
;
A
#
# COMPACT_ATOMS: atom_id res chain seq x y z
N MET A 1 15.44 -22.94 15.69
CA MET A 1 15.17 -21.77 14.85
C MET A 1 13.77 -21.38 15.24
N ASP A 2 13.65 -20.42 16.15
CA ASP A 2 12.35 -19.99 16.66
C ASP A 2 11.61 -19.21 15.58
N ASP A 3 10.31 -19.41 15.50
CA ASP A 3 9.47 -18.79 14.48
C ASP A 3 9.54 -17.26 14.63
N PRO A 4 9.97 -16.48 13.61
CA PRO A 4 10.01 -15.02 13.72
C PRO A 4 8.64 -14.40 14.02
N PHE A 5 7.56 -15.17 13.89
CA PHE A 5 6.19 -14.82 14.24
C PHE A 5 5.75 -15.28 15.65
N GLU A 6 6.68 -15.61 16.56
CA GLU A 6 6.33 -15.87 17.97
C GLU A 6 5.37 -14.79 18.51
N ALA A 7 4.35 -15.22 19.26
CA ALA A 7 3.09 -14.49 19.39
C ALA A 7 3.22 -13.00 19.78
N GLU A 8 4.16 -12.65 20.68
CA GLU A 8 4.36 -11.26 21.10
C GLU A 8 5.15 -10.43 20.08
N ARG A 9 6.24 -10.99 19.53
CA ARG A 9 7.08 -10.31 18.54
C ARG A 9 6.35 -10.16 17.20
N GLY A 10 5.67 -11.22 16.76
CA GLY A 10 4.83 -11.20 15.57
C GLY A 10 3.68 -10.20 15.67
N GLU A 11 3.05 -10.07 16.85
CA GLU A 11 1.98 -9.08 17.05
C GLU A 11 2.51 -7.65 17.00
N GLN A 12 3.67 -7.38 17.64
CA GLN A 12 4.31 -6.06 17.58
C GLN A 12 4.66 -5.68 16.13
N VAL A 13 5.26 -6.60 15.37
CA VAL A 13 5.63 -6.38 13.96
C VAL A 13 4.38 -6.11 13.11
N ARG A 14 3.31 -6.91 13.26
CA ARG A 14 2.04 -6.67 12.56
C ARG A 14 1.46 -5.30 12.88
N ARG A 15 1.48 -4.91 14.15
CA ARG A 15 0.99 -3.60 14.59
C ARG A 15 1.83 -2.46 14.00
N THR A 16 3.15 -2.56 14.03
CA THR A 16 4.07 -1.59 13.41
C THR A 16 3.76 -1.46 11.92
N MET A 17 3.64 -2.57 11.19
CA MET A 17 3.34 -2.57 9.77
C MET A 17 2.00 -1.93 9.44
N MET A 18 0.94 -2.20 10.22
CA MET A 18 -0.36 -1.54 10.04
C MET A 18 -0.30 -0.03 10.29
N ARG A 19 0.50 0.42 11.26
CA ARG A 19 0.70 1.86 11.52
C ARG A 19 1.43 2.56 10.37
N LEU A 20 2.43 1.91 9.78
CA LEU A 20 3.14 2.42 8.62
C LEU A 20 2.23 2.49 7.38
N LEU A 21 1.49 1.42 7.08
CA LEU A 21 0.53 1.40 5.97
C LEU A 21 -0.55 2.48 6.13
N ALA A 22 -1.10 2.64 7.33
CA ALA A 22 -2.09 3.69 7.58
C ALA A 22 -1.53 5.12 7.37
N ALA A 23 -0.21 5.29 7.38
CA ALA A 23 0.44 6.57 7.12
C ALA A 23 0.66 6.86 5.62
N THR A 24 0.65 5.85 4.74
CA THR A 24 0.90 6.02 3.30
C THR A 24 -0.35 6.44 2.51
N GLY A 25 -1.55 6.24 3.07
CA GLY A 25 -2.80 6.40 2.33
C GLY A 25 -3.02 5.29 1.29
N GLY A 26 -3.96 5.49 0.37
CA GLY A 26 -4.34 4.46 -0.62
C GLY A 26 -5.22 3.35 -0.01
N ALA A 27 -5.60 2.35 -0.81
CA ALA A 27 -6.55 1.34 -0.36
C ALA A 27 -5.94 0.45 0.75
N ALA A 28 -4.65 0.14 0.66
CA ALA A 28 -3.91 -0.55 1.72
C ALA A 28 -3.83 0.28 3.02
N GLY A 29 -3.62 1.59 2.92
CA GLY A 29 -3.58 2.47 4.08
C GLY A 29 -4.95 2.65 4.76
N ASP A 30 -6.01 2.80 3.97
CA ASP A 30 -7.38 2.90 4.49
C ASP A 30 -7.78 1.61 5.21
N PHE A 31 -7.49 0.45 4.62
CA PHE A 31 -7.71 -0.84 5.27
C PHE A 31 -6.92 -0.96 6.60
N ALA A 32 -5.64 -0.58 6.59
CA ALA A 32 -4.81 -0.61 7.79
C ALA A 32 -5.37 0.32 8.90
N GLY A 33 -5.90 1.49 8.53
CA GLY A 33 -6.60 2.38 9.44
C GLY A 33 -7.85 1.76 10.06
N GLU A 34 -8.63 0.99 9.30
CA GLU A 34 -9.80 0.27 9.81
C GLU A 34 -9.43 -0.89 10.75
N VAL A 35 -8.35 -1.61 10.46
CA VAL A 35 -7.80 -2.65 11.33
C VAL A 35 -7.33 -2.05 12.65
N LEU A 36 -6.58 -0.95 12.62
CA LEU A 36 -6.11 -0.25 13.83
C LEU A 36 -7.27 0.33 14.66
N ALA A 37 -8.36 0.71 14.00
CA ALA A 37 -9.58 1.17 14.68
C ALA A 37 -10.47 0.02 15.18
N GLY A 38 -10.07 -1.25 14.98
CA GLY A 38 -10.83 -2.43 15.41
C GLY A 38 -12.10 -2.70 14.61
N ARG A 39 -12.27 -2.06 13.44
CA ARG A 39 -13.43 -2.26 12.56
C ARG A 39 -13.25 -3.42 11.58
N ARG A 40 -12.01 -3.86 11.37
CA ARG A 40 -11.63 -5.02 10.54
C ARG A 40 -10.55 -5.86 11.21
N GLN A 41 -10.38 -7.07 10.68
CA GLN A 41 -9.34 -8.01 11.06
C GLN A 41 -8.27 -8.12 9.97
N PRO A 42 -6.98 -8.29 10.32
CA PRO A 42 -5.89 -8.39 9.35
C PRO A 42 -6.07 -9.46 8.26
N HIS A 43 -6.72 -10.59 8.58
CA HIS A 43 -6.93 -11.68 7.63
C HIS A 43 -7.97 -11.35 6.55
N GLU A 44 -8.72 -10.25 6.68
CA GLU A 44 -9.69 -9.78 5.70
C GLU A 44 -9.04 -8.97 4.55
N LEU A 45 -7.72 -8.74 4.62
CA LEU A 45 -6.97 -7.92 3.65
C LEU A 45 -7.22 -8.36 2.21
N LEU A 46 -7.09 -9.66 1.93
CA LEU A 46 -7.26 -10.21 0.58
C LEU A 46 -8.72 -10.31 0.13
N ALA A 47 -9.66 -10.16 1.05
CA ALA A 47 -11.08 -10.07 0.74
C ALA A 47 -11.53 -8.62 0.48
N HIS A 48 -10.66 -7.63 0.75
CA HIS A 48 -10.95 -6.23 0.49
C HIS A 48 -10.64 -5.89 -0.96
N GLY A 49 -11.69 -5.83 -1.81
CA GLY A 49 -11.59 -5.60 -3.25
C GLY A 49 -10.61 -4.50 -3.66
N PRO A 50 -10.70 -3.28 -3.10
CA PRO A 50 -9.76 -2.21 -3.43
C PRO A 50 -8.28 -2.52 -3.14
N VAL A 51 -8.00 -3.24 -2.05
CA VAL A 51 -6.62 -3.66 -1.70
C VAL A 51 -6.15 -4.76 -2.65
N LEU A 52 -7.03 -5.71 -2.96
CA LEU A 52 -6.70 -6.78 -3.88
C LEU A 52 -6.41 -6.24 -5.29
N ASP A 53 -7.19 -5.26 -5.75
CA ASP A 53 -7.00 -4.62 -7.06
C ASP A 53 -5.67 -3.87 -7.12
N GLU A 54 -5.33 -3.09 -6.09
CA GLU A 54 -4.03 -2.40 -5.95
C GLU A 54 -2.88 -3.44 -5.97
N PHE A 55 -2.97 -4.47 -5.13
CA PHE A 55 -1.96 -5.53 -5.06
C PHE A 55 -1.77 -6.26 -6.39
N VAL A 56 -2.84 -6.54 -7.13
CA VAL A 56 -2.74 -7.21 -8.43
C VAL A 56 -2.03 -6.33 -9.46
N GLN A 57 -2.23 -5.01 -9.43
CA GLN A 57 -1.51 -4.10 -10.32
C GLN A 57 -0.03 -4.03 -9.96
N ASP A 58 0.31 -3.84 -8.69
CA ASP A 58 1.70 -3.79 -8.22
C ASP A 58 2.43 -5.10 -8.50
N ALA A 59 1.76 -6.24 -8.26
CA ALA A 59 2.33 -7.56 -8.54
C ALA A 59 2.64 -7.76 -10.03
N ARG A 60 1.82 -7.20 -10.94
CA ARG A 60 2.09 -7.26 -12.39
C ARG A 60 3.33 -6.46 -12.75
N GLU A 61 3.51 -5.28 -12.18
CA GLU A 61 4.68 -4.45 -12.41
C GLU A 61 5.95 -5.11 -11.87
N LEU A 62 5.87 -5.64 -10.65
CA LEU A 62 6.95 -6.38 -10.02
C LEU A 62 7.33 -7.64 -10.81
N TRP A 63 6.34 -8.36 -11.34
CA TRP A 63 6.60 -9.54 -12.19
C TRP A 63 7.40 -9.19 -13.45
N ARG A 64 7.12 -8.05 -14.08
CA ARG A 64 7.92 -7.60 -15.25
C ARG A 64 9.37 -7.34 -14.86
N VAL A 65 9.60 -6.76 -13.69
CA VAL A 65 10.96 -6.52 -13.18
C VAL A 65 11.68 -7.83 -12.90
N ILE A 66 11.03 -8.77 -12.19
CA ILE A 66 11.61 -10.07 -11.85
C ILE A 66 11.93 -10.87 -13.12
N ASP A 67 11.05 -10.85 -14.13
CA ASP A 67 11.27 -11.60 -15.36
C ASP A 67 12.47 -11.09 -16.16
N ALA A 68 12.75 -9.78 -16.08
CA ALA A 68 13.92 -9.16 -16.68
C ALA A 68 15.26 -9.52 -15.96
N VAL A 69 15.21 -10.08 -14.74
CA VAL A 69 16.41 -10.49 -13.99
C VAL A 69 16.93 -11.83 -14.53
N PRO A 70 18.23 -11.98 -14.84
CA PRO A 70 18.82 -13.26 -15.28
C PRO A 70 18.56 -14.41 -14.29
N ALA A 71 18.35 -15.62 -14.81
CA ALA A 71 17.98 -16.79 -14.00
C ALA A 71 18.97 -17.10 -12.85
N GLU A 72 20.27 -16.94 -13.10
CA GLU A 72 21.34 -17.12 -12.10
C GLU A 72 21.28 -16.07 -10.97
N GLN A 73 20.79 -14.86 -11.28
CA GLN A 73 20.57 -13.81 -10.29
C GLN A 73 19.29 -14.08 -9.51
N ARG A 74 18.22 -14.55 -10.17
CA ARG A 74 16.98 -14.96 -9.49
C ARG A 74 17.19 -16.09 -8.49
N GLN A 75 18.01 -17.09 -8.83
CA GLN A 75 18.34 -18.18 -7.91
C GLN A 75 19.08 -17.70 -6.66
N ARG A 76 20.03 -16.77 -6.81
CA ARG A 76 20.72 -16.15 -5.68
C ARG A 76 19.78 -15.33 -4.81
N LEU A 77 18.96 -14.48 -5.43
CA LEU A 77 17.93 -13.70 -4.71
C LEU A 77 16.98 -14.61 -3.93
N THR A 78 16.59 -15.76 -4.49
CA THR A 78 15.73 -16.74 -3.80
C THR A 78 16.42 -17.36 -2.60
N ALA A 79 17.71 -17.67 -2.71
CA ALA A 79 18.51 -18.22 -1.61
C ALA A 79 18.65 -17.23 -0.44
N ASP A 80 18.77 -15.94 -0.76
CA ASP A 80 18.95 -14.88 0.25
C ASP A 80 17.63 -14.32 0.78
N ALA A 81 16.50 -14.60 0.11
CA ALA A 81 15.19 -14.03 0.43
C ALA A 81 14.75 -14.29 1.87
N TRP A 82 15.00 -15.50 2.39
CA TRP A 82 14.60 -15.85 3.74
C TRP A 82 15.38 -15.05 4.79
N ALA A 83 16.70 -14.95 4.64
CA ALA A 83 17.53 -14.15 5.54
C ALA A 83 17.19 -12.65 5.47
N GLY A 84 16.89 -12.14 4.27
CA GLY A 84 16.41 -10.78 4.09
C GLY A 84 15.08 -10.52 4.79
N LEU A 85 14.14 -11.47 4.72
CA LEU A 85 12.86 -11.38 5.42
C LEU A 85 13.06 -11.37 6.95
N GLU A 86 13.88 -12.28 7.48
CA GLU A 86 14.19 -12.31 8.92
C GLU A 86 14.80 -10.99 9.39
N GLN A 87 15.72 -10.41 8.61
CA GLN A 87 16.30 -9.11 8.91
C GLN A 87 15.24 -8.01 8.94
N GLN A 88 14.37 -7.92 7.92
CA GLN A 88 13.30 -6.92 7.85
C GLN A 88 12.31 -7.04 9.02
N VAL A 89 11.94 -8.27 9.40
CA VAL A 89 11.09 -8.52 10.57
C VAL A 89 11.80 -8.06 11.86
N GLY A 90 13.10 -8.30 11.96
CA GLY A 90 13.93 -7.79 13.05
C GLY A 90 13.92 -6.27 13.14
N GLU A 91 14.17 -5.58 12.02
CA GLU A 91 14.16 -4.12 11.93
C GLU A 91 12.79 -3.53 12.30
N LEU A 92 11.70 -4.12 11.79
CA LEU A 92 10.32 -3.68 12.12
C LEU A 92 9.97 -3.88 13.60
N ALA A 93 10.54 -4.88 14.26
CA ALA A 93 10.31 -5.12 15.68
C ALA A 93 10.96 -4.06 16.58
N GLU A 94 12.10 -3.51 16.15
CA GLU A 94 12.89 -2.53 16.91
C GLU A 94 12.64 -1.08 16.47
N MET A 95 11.88 -0.88 15.39
CA MET A 95 11.62 0.42 14.79
C MET A 95 10.84 1.36 15.72
N ASP A 96 11.31 2.61 15.82
CA ASP A 96 10.50 3.72 16.34
C ASP A 96 9.44 4.10 15.30
N VAL A 97 8.31 3.41 15.40
CA VAL A 97 7.19 3.58 14.48
C VAL A 97 6.57 4.97 14.54
N ASP A 98 6.68 5.67 15.67
CA ASP A 98 6.11 7.02 15.81
C ASP A 98 6.91 8.03 15.00
N ALA A 99 8.24 7.95 15.05
CA ALA A 99 9.13 8.74 14.20
C ALA A 99 8.92 8.43 12.71
N ALA A 100 8.91 7.14 12.33
CA ALA A 100 8.73 6.72 10.94
C ALA A 100 7.37 7.14 10.36
N VAL A 101 6.28 7.04 11.14
CA VAL A 101 4.95 7.50 10.72
C VAL A 101 4.90 9.02 10.53
N ALA A 102 5.59 9.79 11.36
CA ALA A 102 5.67 11.24 11.20
C ALA A 102 6.34 11.63 9.88
N GLU A 103 7.48 11.01 9.57
CA GLU A 103 8.21 11.22 8.30
C GLU A 103 7.35 10.81 7.09
N LEU A 104 6.69 9.65 7.14
CA LEU A 104 5.83 9.19 6.06
C LEU A 104 4.65 10.13 5.80
N ARG A 105 4.03 10.67 6.85
CA ARG A 105 2.94 11.64 6.70
C ARG A 105 3.40 12.95 6.09
N GLU A 106 4.60 13.40 6.42
CA GLU A 106 5.21 14.58 5.79
C GLU A 106 5.40 14.36 4.28
N LEU A 107 5.88 13.17 3.88
CA LEU A 107 6.07 12.80 2.47
C LEU A 107 4.76 12.56 1.72
N ALA A 108 3.74 12.04 2.40
CA ALA A 108 2.41 11.76 1.83
C ALA A 108 1.53 13.02 1.72
N THR A 109 1.91 14.14 2.34
CA THR A 109 1.18 15.39 2.21
C THR A 109 1.45 15.97 0.82
N PRO A 110 0.45 16.07 -0.08
CA PRO A 110 0.67 16.68 -1.38
C PRO A 110 1.16 18.12 -1.16
N ALA A 111 2.26 18.49 -1.84
CA ALA A 111 2.74 19.86 -1.85
C ALA A 111 1.57 20.81 -2.14
N PRO A 112 1.43 21.96 -1.44
CA PRO A 112 0.28 22.83 -1.62
C PRO A 112 0.17 23.18 -3.10
N THR A 113 -0.89 22.68 -3.74
CA THR A 113 -1.28 23.10 -5.06
C THR A 113 -1.53 24.59 -4.96
N ARG A 114 -0.63 25.40 -5.52
CA ARG A 114 -0.96 26.79 -5.84
C ARG A 114 -2.16 26.68 -6.76
N HIS A 115 -3.35 26.96 -6.23
CA HIS A 115 -4.52 27.26 -7.02
C HIS A 115 -4.08 28.34 -8.01
N ARG A 116 -3.84 27.92 -9.26
CA ARG A 116 -3.79 28.83 -10.37
C ARG A 116 -5.25 29.11 -10.63
N ASP A 117 -5.71 30.28 -10.20
CA ASP A 117 -7.00 30.81 -10.65
C ASP A 117 -6.98 30.72 -12.18
N LEU A 118 -7.73 29.76 -12.73
CA LEU A 118 -8.08 29.79 -14.13
C LEU A 118 -9.09 30.94 -14.26
N PRO A 119 -8.92 31.85 -15.24
CA PRO A 119 -9.94 32.83 -15.52
C PRO A 119 -11.20 32.09 -15.98
N ASP A 120 -12.34 32.45 -15.38
CA ASP A 120 -13.67 32.07 -15.82
C ASP A 120 -13.83 32.42 -17.30
N ASP A 121 -13.84 31.38 -18.15
CA ASP A 121 -14.26 31.49 -19.55
C ASP A 121 -15.65 30.86 -19.63
N ASP A 122 -16.66 31.72 -19.50
CA ASP A 122 -18.06 31.43 -19.81
C ASP A 122 -18.17 31.12 -21.31
N GLY A 123 -18.05 29.84 -21.66
CA GLY A 123 -18.29 29.31 -22.99
C GLY A 123 -19.25 28.13 -22.93
N ASP A 124 -20.55 28.44 -23.00
CA ASP A 124 -21.63 27.51 -23.31
C ASP A 124 -21.21 26.51 -24.40
N ASP A 125 -21.22 25.22 -24.10
CA ASP A 125 -21.44 24.19 -25.10
C ASP A 125 -22.21 23.01 -24.48
N ASP A 126 -23.47 22.92 -24.93
CA ASP A 126 -24.49 21.92 -24.61
C ASP A 126 -24.00 20.47 -24.80
N TRP A 127 -23.81 19.76 -23.70
CA TRP A 127 -23.59 18.30 -23.69
C TRP A 127 -24.75 17.50 -23.06
N ALA A 128 -25.91 18.13 -22.85
CA ALA A 128 -27.03 17.56 -22.09
C ALA A 128 -28.06 16.72 -22.89
N GLU A 129 -27.84 16.41 -24.18
CA GLU A 129 -28.82 15.65 -24.99
C GLU A 129 -28.28 14.34 -25.62
N ARG A 130 -27.55 13.53 -24.84
CA ARG A 130 -27.28 12.14 -25.24
C ARG A 130 -27.77 11.13 -24.19
N THR A 131 -29.09 11.02 -24.12
CA THR A 131 -29.78 9.84 -23.58
C THR A 131 -29.52 8.65 -24.51
N TYR A 132 -28.55 7.80 -24.18
CA TYR A 132 -28.49 6.44 -24.71
C TYR A 132 -29.01 5.47 -23.64
N LEU A 133 -30.33 5.42 -23.52
CA LEU A 133 -31.05 4.28 -22.99
C LEU A 133 -31.78 3.65 -24.17
N GLU A 134 -31.28 2.52 -24.67
CA GLU A 134 -32.15 1.54 -25.33
C GLU A 134 -32.20 0.27 -24.47
N PRO A 135 -33.40 -0.28 -24.20
CA PRO A 135 -33.61 -1.44 -23.36
C PRO A 135 -33.60 -2.76 -24.15
N LEU A 136 -33.10 -3.80 -23.49
CA LEU A 136 -33.23 -5.27 -23.69
C LEU A 136 -33.71 -5.80 -25.06
#